data_AF-A0A2P2JHQ2-F1
#
_entry.id   AF-A0A2P2JHQ2-F1
#
_cell.length_a   1.000
_cell.length_b   1.000
_cell.length_c   1.000
_cell.angle_alpha   90.00
_cell.angle_beta   90.00
_cell.angle_gamma   90.00
#
_symmetry.space_group_name_H-M   'P 1'
#
loop_
_entity.id
_entity.type
_entity.pdbx_description
1 polymer ?
#
loop_
_entity_poly.entity_id
_entity_poly.type
_entity_poly.pdbx_seq_one_letter_code
_entity_poly.pdbx_strand_id
1 'polypeptide(L)'
;MVDGNGEKHVILCRVVLGNVERVQAGSRKYYPSNVNFDNAVDDFVNPRCYVVWSSNMNSHIIPECVLSFKPSNAMQGKCVCLSPSIDWLPFFGAQYW
;
A
#
# COMPACT_ATOMS: atom_id res chain seq x y z
N MET A 1 -11.92 10.39 3.62
CA MET A 1 -11.70 11.80 4.00
C MET A 1 -10.80 12.42 2.94
N VAL A 2 -11.00 13.69 2.64
CA VAL A 2 -10.11 14.48 1.76
C VAL A 2 -9.30 15.42 2.65
N ASP A 3 -8.12 15.85 2.19
CA ASP A 3 -7.29 16.85 2.89
C ASP A 3 -7.91 18.26 2.81
N GLY A 4 -7.17 19.27 3.31
CA GLY A 4 -7.61 20.67 3.25
C GLY A 4 -7.79 21.24 1.83
N ASN A 5 -7.21 20.58 0.83
CA ASN A 5 -7.27 20.94 -0.59
C ASN A 5 -8.34 20.17 -1.37
N GLY A 6 -9.09 19.29 -0.69
CA GLY A 6 -10.10 18.43 -1.30
C GLY A 6 -9.53 17.21 -2.02
N GLU A 7 -8.29 16.82 -1.74
CA GLU A 7 -7.60 15.71 -2.37
C GLU A 7 -7.60 14.44 -1.51
N LYS A 8 -7.57 13.28 -2.17
CA LYS A 8 -7.24 11.99 -1.58
C LYS A 8 -5.85 11.59 -2.04
N HIS A 9 -5.12 10.93 -1.15
CA HIS A 9 -3.76 10.46 -1.44
C HIS A 9 -3.68 8.95 -1.24
N VAL A 10 -3.02 8.28 -2.18
CA VAL A 10 -2.67 6.86 -2.12
C VAL A 10 -1.17 6.76 -2.32
N ILE A 11 -0.50 6.00 -1.46
CA ILE A 11 0.94 5.77 -1.61
C ILE A 11 1.11 4.42 -2.31
N LEU A 12 1.81 4.42 -3.44
CA LEU A 12 2.32 3.20 -4.04
C LEU A 12 3.61 2.83 -3.29
N CYS A 13 3.62 1.63 -2.74
CA CYS A 13 4.76 1.10 -2.01
C CYS A 13 5.28 -0.18 -2.66
N ARG A 14 6.59 -0.35 -2.65
CA ARG A 14 7.22 -1.66 -2.78
C ARG A 14 7.31 -2.29 -1.40
N VAL A 15 6.87 -3.54 -1.29
CA VAL A 15 6.84 -4.26 -0.01
C VAL A 15 7.66 -5.54 -0.09
N VAL A 16 8.55 -5.74 0.89
CA VAL A 16 9.26 -7.00 1.08
C VAL A 16 8.38 -7.92 1.93
N LEU A 17 7.72 -8.89 1.28
CA LEU A 17 6.74 -9.75 1.93
C LEU A 17 7.36 -10.87 2.77
N GLY A 18 8.52 -11.42 2.39
CA GLY A 18 9.13 -12.54 3.10
C GLY A 18 8.22 -13.77 3.14
N ASN A 19 8.33 -14.57 4.21
CA ASN A 19 7.43 -15.68 4.46
C ASN A 19 6.12 -15.18 5.08
N VAL A 20 5.02 -15.38 4.36
CA VAL A 20 3.71 -14.82 4.73
C VAL A 20 2.80 -15.87 5.38
N GLU A 21 2.13 -15.50 6.45
CA GLU A 21 1.03 -16.30 7.00
C GLU A 21 -0.33 -15.80 6.50
N ARG A 22 -1.33 -16.68 6.53
CA ARG A 22 -2.71 -16.27 6.26
C ARG A 22 -3.34 -15.66 7.49
N VAL A 23 -3.94 -14.49 7.34
CA VAL A 23 -4.70 -13.81 8.39
C VAL A 23 -6.06 -13.41 7.87
N GLN A 24 -7.12 -13.75 8.62
CA GLN A 24 -8.48 -13.34 8.25
C GLN A 24 -8.65 -11.83 8.41
N ALA A 25 -9.30 -11.19 7.44
CA ALA A 25 -9.72 -9.80 7.54
C ALA A 25 -10.56 -9.59 8.82
N GLY A 26 -10.21 -8.57 9.62
CA GLY A 26 -10.86 -8.30 10.91
C GLY A 26 -10.28 -9.07 12.10
N SER A 27 -9.20 -9.84 11.93
CA SER A 27 -8.50 -10.44 13.06
C SER A 27 -7.90 -9.36 13.99
N ARG A 28 -7.79 -9.67 15.28
CA ARG A 28 -7.14 -8.82 16.30
C ARG A 28 -5.65 -9.15 16.48
N LYS A 29 -4.98 -9.63 15.43
CA LYS A 29 -3.54 -9.93 15.48
C LYS A 29 -2.72 -8.66 15.22
N TYR A 30 -1.65 -8.50 15.98
CA TYR A 30 -0.74 -7.35 15.89
C TYR A 30 0.72 -7.76 15.61
N TYR A 31 0.99 -9.07 15.59
CA TYR A 31 2.32 -9.66 15.44
C TYR A 31 2.19 -11.02 14.73
N PRO A 32 3.28 -11.54 14.16
CA PRO A 32 3.26 -12.85 13.51
C PRO A 32 2.90 -13.98 14.48
N SER A 33 2.27 -15.05 13.99
CA SER A 33 1.91 -16.23 14.78
C SER A 33 3.12 -16.94 15.39
N ASN A 34 4.26 -16.90 14.70
CA ASN A 34 5.53 -17.43 15.17
C ASN A 34 6.69 -16.77 14.39
N VAL A 35 7.92 -17.10 14.80
CA VAL A 35 9.16 -16.52 14.25
C VAL A 35 9.44 -16.85 12.78
N ASN A 36 8.71 -17.81 12.20
CA ASN A 36 8.93 -18.19 10.81
C ASN A 36 8.20 -17.26 9.83
N PHE A 37 7.31 -16.38 10.31
CA PHE A 37 6.52 -15.50 9.46
C PHE A 37 6.95 -14.05 9.60
N ASP A 38 7.18 -13.41 8.44
CA ASP A 38 7.61 -12.02 8.34
C ASP A 38 6.42 -11.06 8.24
N ASN A 39 5.37 -11.45 7.51
CA ASN A 39 4.20 -10.61 7.22
C ASN A 39 2.96 -11.50 7.04
N ALA A 40 1.82 -10.91 6.67
CA ALA A 40 0.58 -11.66 6.46
C ALA A 40 -0.19 -11.26 5.19
N VAL A 41 -1.06 -12.16 4.76
CA VAL A 41 -1.93 -12.03 3.58
C VAL A 41 -3.33 -12.59 3.87
N ASP A 42 -4.37 -12.08 3.21
CA ASP A 42 -5.74 -12.59 3.37
C ASP A 42 -6.02 -13.92 2.67
N ASP A 43 -5.46 -14.07 1.47
CA ASP A 43 -5.58 -15.27 0.64
C ASP A 43 -4.29 -15.54 -0.13
N PHE A 44 -3.83 -16.78 -0.12
CA PHE A 44 -2.58 -17.16 -0.81
C PHE A 44 -2.72 -17.26 -2.33
N VAL A 45 -3.92 -17.50 -2.84
CA VAL A 45 -4.17 -17.72 -4.27
C VAL A 45 -4.56 -16.41 -4.95
N ASN A 46 -5.42 -15.62 -4.30
CA ASN A 46 -5.89 -14.33 -4.83
C ASN A 46 -5.80 -13.23 -3.77
N PRO A 47 -4.59 -12.76 -3.45
CA PRO A 47 -4.35 -11.80 -2.39
C PRO A 47 -4.98 -10.44 -2.71
N ARG A 48 -5.75 -9.90 -1.76
CA ARG A 48 -6.36 -8.56 -1.88
C ARG A 48 -5.81 -7.59 -0.85
N CYS A 49 -5.31 -8.09 0.27
CA CYS A 49 -4.61 -7.26 1.24
C CYS A 49 -3.43 -7.99 1.87
N TYR A 50 -2.40 -7.20 2.14
CA TYR A 50 -1.23 -7.62 2.89
C TYR A 50 -1.16 -6.83 4.18
N VAL A 51 -0.64 -7.47 5.22
CA VAL A 51 -0.37 -6.84 6.51
C VAL A 51 1.13 -6.92 6.76
N VAL A 52 1.75 -5.76 6.87
CA VAL A 52 3.12 -5.63 7.34
C VAL A 52 3.05 -5.37 8.84
N TRP A 53 3.67 -6.24 9.64
CA TRP A 53 3.69 -6.06 11.09
C TRP A 53 4.47 -4.81 11.47
N SER A 54 4.12 -4.19 12.60
CA SER A 54 4.75 -2.94 13.04
C SER A 54 6.27 -3.07 13.22
N SER A 55 6.75 -4.25 13.62
CA SER A 55 8.19 -4.57 13.73
C SER A 55 8.94 -4.45 12.40
N ASN A 56 8.25 -4.64 11.28
CA ASN A 56 8.84 -4.72 9.95
C ASN A 56 8.47 -3.51 9.07
N MET A 57 7.59 -2.62 9.55
CA MET A 57 7.07 -1.49 8.78
C MET A 57 8.17 -0.58 8.22
N ASN A 58 9.19 -0.27 9.02
CA ASN A 58 10.26 0.66 8.63
C ASN A 58 11.32 0.06 7.70
N SER A 59 11.45 -1.28 7.67
CA SER A 59 12.45 -1.97 6.86
C SER A 59 11.86 -2.61 5.61
N HIS A 60 10.59 -2.99 5.63
CA HIS A 60 9.96 -3.77 4.56
C HIS A 60 9.03 -2.93 3.66
N ILE A 61 8.81 -1.66 3.95
CA ILE A 61 8.00 -0.76 3.12
C ILE A 61 8.89 0.32 2.55
N ILE A 62 8.95 0.39 1.22
CA ILE A 62 9.62 1.47 0.49
C ILE A 62 8.54 2.25 -0.27
N PRO A 63 8.22 3.49 0.14
CA PRO A 63 7.33 4.36 -0.62
C PRO A 63 7.97 4.70 -1.97
N GLU A 64 7.25 4.46 -3.06
CA GLU A 64 7.74 4.76 -4.42
C GLU A 64 7.09 6.03 -4.98
N CYS A 65 5.80 6.22 -4.73
CA CYS A 65 5.04 7.31 -5.32
C CYS A 65 3.84 7.69 -4.44
N VAL A 66 3.45 8.96 -4.48
CA VAL A 66 2.19 9.45 -3.90
C VAL A 66 1.27 9.86 -5.05
N LEU A 67 0.14 9.19 -5.16
CA LEU A 67 -0.95 9.52 -6.08
C LEU A 67 -1.97 10.40 -5.37
N SER A 68 -2.00 11.67 -5.73
CA SER A 68 -2.99 12.65 -5.25
C SER A 68 -4.10 12.84 -6.29
N PHE A 69 -5.35 12.80 -5.88
CA PHE A 69 -6.49 13.00 -6.78
C PHE A 69 -7.69 13.63 -6.08
N LYS A 70 -8.44 14.47 -6.81
CA LYS A 70 -9.71 15.01 -6.33
C LYS A 70 -10.84 14.05 -6.71
N PRO A 71 -11.58 13.48 -5.75
CA PRO A 71 -12.70 12.61 -6.07
C PRO A 71 -13.81 13.44 -6.72
N SER A 72 -14.25 13.06 -7.92
CA SER A 72 -15.49 13.62 -8.47
C SER A 72 -16.69 12.96 -7.80
N ASN A 73 -17.74 13.73 -7.52
CA ASN A 73 -18.99 13.20 -6.95
C ASN A 73 -19.75 12.27 -7.92
N ALA A 74 -19.22 12.02 -9.12
CA ALA A 74 -19.95 11.40 -10.22
C ALA A 74 -19.91 9.86 -10.25
N MET A 75 -19.07 9.18 -9.47
CA MET A 75 -19.09 7.70 -9.45
C MET A 75 -18.80 7.12 -8.05
N GLN A 76 -19.87 6.69 -7.40
CA GLN A 76 -19.79 5.73 -6.31
C GLN A 76 -19.34 4.38 -6.89
N GLY A 77 -18.11 3.99 -6.59
CA GLY A 77 -17.68 2.59 -6.59
C GLY A 77 -17.27 1.97 -7.93
N LYS A 78 -16.07 2.32 -8.42
CA LYS A 78 -15.16 1.33 -9.03
C LYS A 78 -13.74 1.89 -9.07
N CYS A 79 -12.83 1.31 -8.28
CA CYS A 79 -11.40 1.50 -8.48
C CYS A 79 -11.02 0.69 -9.71
N VAL A 80 -11.06 1.31 -10.89
CA VAL A 80 -10.43 0.75 -12.08
C VAL A 80 -8.98 1.16 -11.97
N CYS A 81 -8.08 0.18 -11.83
CA CYS A 81 -6.69 0.39 -12.17
C CYS A 81 -6.66 0.72 -13.66
N LEU A 82 -6.78 2.00 -14.02
CA LEU A 82 -6.32 2.44 -15.32
C LEU A 82 -4.84 2.11 -15.30
N SER A 83 -4.40 1.18 -16.15
CA SER A 83 -2.98 0.98 -16.38
C SER A 83 -2.43 2.38 -16.64
N PRO A 84 -1.58 2.93 -15.77
CA PRO A 84 -0.98 4.19 -16.12
C PRO A 84 -0.05 3.80 -17.27
N SER A 85 -0.37 4.26 -18.48
CA SER A 85 0.67 4.52 -19.45
C SER A 85 1.56 5.57 -18.78
N ILE A 86 2.50 5.08 -17.96
CA ILE A 86 3.50 5.88 -17.29
C ILE A 86 4.44 6.28 -18.40
N ASP A 87 4.16 7.44 -19.00
CA ASP A 87 5.19 8.17 -19.71
C ASP A 87 6.19 8.63 -18.64
N TRP A 88 7.30 7.90 -18.58
CA TRP A 88 8.42 8.15 -17.70
C TRP A 88 8.96 9.56 -17.96
N LEU A 89 8.68 10.49 -17.05
CA LEU A 89 9.50 11.70 -16.90
C LEU A 89 10.40 11.51 -15.67
N PRO A 90 11.73 11.55 -15.83
CA PRO A 90 12.63 11.52 -14.70
C PRO A 90 12.65 12.93 -14.10
N PHE A 91 11.82 13.19 -13.10
CA PHE A 91 12.04 14.34 -12.24
C PHE A 91 13.01 13.93 -11.12
N PHE A 92 14.29 14.16 -11.42
CA PHE A 92 15.35 14.76 -10.59
C PHE A 92 15.14 14.71 -9.06
N GLY A 93 16.11 14.32 -8.23
CA GLY A 93 17.48 14.84 -8.27
C GLY A 93 17.56 16.30 -7.81
N ALA A 94 17.26 16.60 -6.54
CA ALA A 94 17.73 17.76 -5.77
C ALA A 94 17.32 17.55 -4.30
N GLN A 95 18.24 17.14 -3.42
CA GLN A 95 18.97 18.00 -2.49
C GLN A 95 18.08 18.79 -1.52
N TYR A 96 18.16 18.37 -0.25
CA TYR A 96 17.98 19.13 0.99
C TYR A 96 16.81 20.13 1.01
N TRP A 97 15.69 19.74 1.62
CA TRP A 97 15.17 20.18 2.92
C TRP A 97 13.88 19.41 3.22
#